data_AF-A0A8J8FPZ9-F1
#
_entry.id   AF-A0A8J8FPZ9-F1
#
_cell.length_a   1.000
_cell.length_b   1.000
_cell.length_c   1.000
_cell.angle_alpha   90.00
_cell.angle_beta   90.00
_cell.angle_gamma   90.00
#
_symmetry.space_group_name_H-M   'P 1'
#
loop_
_entity.id
_entity.type
_entity.pdbx_description
1 polymer ?
#
loop_
_entity_poly.entity_id
_entity_poly.type
_entity_poly.pdbx_seq_one_letter_code
_entity_poly.pdbx_strand_id
1 'polypeptide(L)'
;MKKTGLLLAPAYFLLASCTYVSQGVVVDSDRYAETTKKDVFGDNTNQIVYLEQNWDRYDSLWFYYTTQGSNFMPYEVFLNLEQADNETLFRNPANMAKYRFLIQRSSYDNPEGLPVGFVEDTYQDKSYVGFTCAACHTNQINYKGTGIRVDGAPTLADFEGFFLEIENAVKATLNNPAKFDRLAKIMIDKDVSENKEAFRNMLNTISRDREEYNTSNAPVQGDQLVHYGYGRLDAFGRIFNRVLEHLTPGQANSNPANAPVSYPFLWDTPQHDFVQWNGVGNNNPGGLIGFLGPLGRNTGEVLGVFGTFDLKKQKGDIGYRSSVVQRNLVRLEDHLVSLESPIWPEDILPAIDQKLAEQGKKI
;
A
#
# COMPACT_ATOMS: atom_id res chain seq x y z
N MET A 1 44.20 56.78 17.62
CA MET A 1 44.14 55.46 16.94
C MET A 1 42.96 54.68 17.50
N LYS A 2 41.86 54.60 16.74
CA LYS A 2 40.65 53.85 17.11
C LYS A 2 40.96 52.35 16.96
N LYS A 3 40.78 51.55 18.02
CA LYS A 3 40.71 50.10 17.94
C LYS A 3 39.26 49.69 18.23
N THR A 4 38.53 49.43 17.16
CA THR A 4 37.22 48.79 17.14
C THR A 4 37.41 47.31 17.49
N GLY A 5 36.95 46.90 18.68
CA GLY A 5 36.86 45.49 19.05
C GLY A 5 35.58 44.90 18.48
N LEU A 6 35.73 43.98 17.52
CA LEU A 6 34.65 43.22 16.91
C LEU A 6 34.19 42.15 17.92
N LEU A 7 32.99 42.31 18.49
CA LEU A 7 32.32 41.27 19.26
C LEU A 7 31.72 40.25 18.28
N LEU A 8 32.35 39.09 18.15
CA LEU A 8 31.79 37.91 17.49
C LEU A 8 30.75 37.27 18.41
N ALA A 9 29.46 37.46 18.10
CA ALA A 9 28.39 36.68 18.68
C ALA A 9 28.30 35.32 17.93
N PRO A 10 28.25 34.17 18.61
CA PRO A 10 28.02 32.91 17.94
C PRO A 10 26.53 32.85 17.54
N ALA A 11 26.28 32.93 16.24
CA ALA A 11 24.97 32.65 15.66
C ALA A 11 24.68 31.15 15.84
N TYR A 12 23.91 30.80 16.87
CA TYR A 12 23.22 29.52 16.94
C TYR A 12 22.15 29.50 15.85
N PHE A 13 22.52 29.01 14.66
CA PHE A 13 21.54 28.55 13.68
C PHE A 13 20.88 27.28 14.25
N LEU A 14 19.68 27.45 14.82
CA LEU A 14 18.75 26.33 15.00
C LEU A 14 18.29 25.90 13.61
N LEU A 15 19.01 24.96 13.02
CA LEU A 15 18.51 24.16 11.90
C LEU A 15 17.28 23.39 12.40
N ALA A 16 16.09 23.92 12.13
CA ALA A 16 14.85 23.17 12.14
C ALA A 16 14.80 22.26 10.90
N SER A 17 15.81 21.42 10.74
CA SER A 17 15.68 20.18 10.01
C SER A 17 15.01 19.21 10.96
N CYS A 18 13.70 19.02 10.85
CA CYS A 18 13.07 17.80 11.34
C CYS A 18 13.58 16.65 10.46
N THR A 19 14.83 16.25 10.67
CA THR A 19 15.27 14.89 10.38
C THR A 19 14.30 13.98 11.13
N TYR A 20 13.77 13.00 10.42
CA TYR A 20 13.05 11.88 11.03
C TYR A 20 14.11 11.07 11.78
N VAL A 21 14.51 11.56 12.96
CA VAL A 21 15.42 10.87 13.85
C VAL A 21 14.58 9.78 14.50
N SER A 22 14.53 8.61 13.88
CA SER A 22 14.12 7.38 14.56
C SER A 22 15.18 7.07 15.62
N GLN A 23 15.08 7.73 16.77
CA GLN A 23 15.81 7.33 17.97
C GLN A 23 15.12 6.09 18.56
N GLY A 24 15.48 4.93 17.98
CA GLY A 24 15.05 3.61 18.44
C GLY A 24 15.43 2.49 17.47
N VAL A 25 16.48 1.74 17.82
CA VAL A 25 16.80 0.37 17.36
C VAL A 25 17.49 0.23 15.98
N VAL A 26 18.60 -0.52 15.98
CA VAL A 26 19.27 -1.05 14.78
C VAL A 26 18.22 -1.85 13.99
N VAL A 27 17.84 -1.38 12.80
CA VAL A 27 16.91 -2.13 11.93
C VAL A 27 17.56 -3.45 11.51
N ASP A 28 16.84 -4.56 11.60
CA ASP A 28 17.36 -5.86 11.17
C ASP A 28 17.75 -5.84 9.68
N SER A 29 18.81 -6.57 9.30
CA SER A 29 19.26 -6.64 7.90
C SER A 29 18.20 -7.21 6.95
N ASP A 30 17.30 -8.03 7.47
CA ASP A 30 16.16 -8.59 6.74
C ASP A 30 14.90 -7.70 6.83
N ARG A 31 14.99 -6.50 7.43
CA ARG A 31 13.91 -5.52 7.57
C ARG A 31 12.63 -6.15 8.15
N TYR A 32 12.83 -7.05 9.12
CA TYR A 32 11.79 -7.79 9.82
C TYR A 32 11.00 -8.77 8.92
N ALA A 33 11.48 -9.11 7.72
CA ALA A 33 10.81 -10.01 6.82
C ALA A 33 10.66 -11.42 7.41
N GLU A 34 9.46 -12.01 7.36
CA GLU A 34 9.25 -13.38 7.85
C GLU A 34 9.57 -14.41 6.76
N THR A 35 10.31 -15.46 7.15
CA THR A 35 10.62 -16.60 6.27
C THR A 35 9.45 -17.58 6.22
N THR A 36 9.31 -18.28 5.10
CA THR A 36 8.19 -19.18 4.85
C THR A 36 8.69 -20.62 4.81
N LYS A 37 8.27 -21.47 5.76
CA LYS A 37 8.66 -22.89 5.75
C LYS A 37 8.05 -23.67 4.59
N LYS A 38 6.78 -23.39 4.28
CA LYS A 38 6.05 -23.92 3.13
C LYS A 38 4.79 -23.08 2.91
N ASP A 39 4.69 -22.37 1.78
CA ASP A 39 3.45 -21.65 1.43
C ASP A 39 2.42 -22.57 0.77
N VAL A 40 1.24 -22.01 0.49
CA VAL A 40 0.13 -22.70 -0.19
C VAL A 40 0.47 -23.13 -1.63
N PHE A 41 1.55 -22.62 -2.21
CA PHE A 41 2.05 -22.95 -3.54
C PHE A 41 3.24 -23.93 -3.50
N GLY A 42 3.64 -24.37 -2.31
CA GLY A 42 4.76 -25.29 -2.09
C GLY A 42 6.14 -24.64 -2.06
N ASP A 43 6.21 -23.30 -2.06
CA ASP A 43 7.45 -22.54 -2.00
C ASP A 43 7.96 -22.43 -0.55
N ASN A 44 9.27 -22.18 -0.41
CA ASN A 44 9.90 -21.99 0.90
C ASN A 44 11.06 -20.99 0.84
N THR A 45 11.26 -20.31 1.96
CA THR A 45 12.42 -19.46 2.20
C THR A 45 12.99 -19.76 3.58
N ASN A 46 14.31 -19.92 3.65
CA ASN A 46 15.10 -20.09 4.87
C ASN A 46 15.73 -18.77 5.32
N GLN A 47 15.87 -17.83 4.39
CA GLN A 47 16.40 -16.48 4.62
C GLN A 47 15.76 -15.50 3.62
N ILE A 48 15.64 -14.24 4.03
CA ILE A 48 15.26 -13.13 3.15
C ILE A 48 16.45 -12.18 3.03
N VAL A 49 16.81 -11.86 1.80
CA VAL A 49 17.90 -10.94 1.45
C VAL A 49 17.36 -9.82 0.58
N TYR A 50 18.10 -8.73 0.54
CA TYR A 50 17.79 -7.55 -0.25
C TYR A 50 18.99 -7.22 -1.12
N LEU A 51 18.71 -6.79 -2.34
CA LEU A 51 19.73 -6.36 -3.29
C LEU A 51 20.09 -4.90 -3.06
N GLU A 52 21.30 -4.53 -3.49
CA GLU A 52 21.71 -3.13 -3.50
C GLU A 52 20.85 -2.36 -4.52
N GLN A 53 20.15 -1.33 -4.06
CA GLN A 53 19.27 -0.48 -4.87
C GLN A 53 19.47 1.01 -4.53
N ASN A 54 20.64 1.35 -3.96
CA ASN A 54 20.97 2.68 -3.45
C ASN A 54 20.03 3.18 -2.32
N TRP A 55 19.30 2.24 -1.70
CA TRP A 55 18.49 2.43 -0.51
C TRP A 55 19.06 1.58 0.62
N ASP A 56 19.24 2.19 1.79
CA ASP A 56 19.54 1.42 2.98
C ASP A 56 18.28 0.79 3.58
N ARG A 57 18.43 0.08 4.69
CA ARG A 57 17.32 -0.59 5.37
C ARG A 57 16.28 0.36 5.96
N TYR A 58 16.67 1.59 6.30
CA TYR A 58 15.77 2.62 6.81
C TYR A 58 14.98 3.24 5.65
N ASP A 59 15.62 3.44 4.50
CA ASP A 59 14.98 3.92 3.28
C ASP A 59 13.84 2.98 2.83
N SER A 60 14.09 1.67 2.80
CA SER A 60 13.04 0.68 2.48
C SER A 60 11.90 0.69 3.49
N LEU A 61 12.20 0.69 4.80
CA LEU A 61 11.14 0.67 5.82
C LEU A 61 10.33 1.97 5.84
N TRP A 62 10.98 3.10 5.58
CA TRP A 62 10.27 4.37 5.43
C TRP A 62 9.30 4.32 4.24
N PHE A 63 9.71 3.77 3.11
CA PHE A 63 8.83 3.54 1.96
C PHE A 63 7.68 2.57 2.30
N TYR A 64 7.94 1.53 3.09
CA TYR A 64 6.90 0.56 3.50
C TYR A 64 5.81 1.18 4.36
N TYR A 65 6.19 2.04 5.30
CA TYR A 65 5.29 2.53 6.35
C TYR A 65 4.78 3.96 6.13
N THR A 66 5.26 4.68 5.11
CA THR A 66 4.76 6.02 4.83
C THR A 66 3.35 5.96 4.26
N THR A 67 2.36 6.33 5.09
CA THR A 67 0.98 6.42 4.62
C THR A 67 0.79 7.48 3.53
N GLN A 68 -0.09 7.16 2.58
CA GLN A 68 -0.54 8.05 1.52
C GLN A 68 -1.96 8.59 1.75
N GLY A 69 -2.64 8.18 2.83
CA GLY A 69 -4.03 8.59 3.11
C GLY A 69 -5.07 7.53 2.76
N SER A 70 -4.70 6.25 2.74
CA SER A 70 -5.59 5.15 2.36
C SER A 70 -6.40 4.69 3.58
N ASN A 71 -7.73 4.75 3.49
CA ASN A 71 -8.67 4.37 4.55
C ASN A 71 -9.49 3.15 4.11
N PHE A 72 -8.88 1.98 4.01
CA PHE A 72 -9.52 0.80 3.46
C PHE A 72 -10.67 0.26 4.34
N MET A 73 -10.43 0.11 5.64
CA MET A 73 -11.45 -0.27 6.64
C MET A 73 -11.00 0.12 8.06
N PRO A 74 -11.90 0.19 9.06
CA PRO A 74 -11.51 0.53 10.42
C PRO A 74 -10.43 -0.40 10.96
N TYR A 75 -9.37 0.19 11.53
CA TYR A 75 -8.14 -0.53 11.90
C TYR A 75 -8.39 -1.67 12.87
N GLU A 76 -9.08 -1.37 13.97
CA GLU A 76 -9.38 -2.35 15.02
C GLU A 76 -10.32 -3.47 14.55
N VAL A 77 -11.21 -3.18 13.60
CA VAL A 77 -12.04 -4.22 12.97
C VAL A 77 -11.15 -5.16 12.17
N PHE A 78 -10.24 -4.64 11.34
CA PHE A 78 -9.32 -5.47 10.55
C PHE A 78 -8.42 -6.34 11.43
N LEU A 79 -7.86 -5.79 12.50
CA LEU A 79 -6.95 -6.52 13.39
C LEU A 79 -7.59 -7.72 14.08
N ASN A 80 -8.91 -7.65 14.30
CA ASN A 80 -9.67 -8.62 15.09
C ASN A 80 -10.72 -9.39 14.27
N LEU A 81 -10.83 -9.14 12.97
CA LEU A 81 -11.75 -9.85 12.09
C LEU A 81 -11.30 -11.30 11.96
N GLU A 82 -12.22 -12.24 12.16
CA GLU A 82 -11.98 -13.67 11.90
C GLU A 82 -12.19 -13.98 10.41
N GLN A 83 -11.52 -15.01 9.90
CA GLN A 83 -11.80 -15.56 8.56
C GLN A 83 -13.25 -16.04 8.46
N ALA A 84 -13.78 -16.19 7.24
CA ALA A 84 -15.20 -16.48 7.04
C ALA A 84 -15.62 -17.84 7.64
N ASP A 85 -14.79 -18.86 7.48
CA ASP A 85 -15.10 -20.27 7.78
C ASP A 85 -14.53 -20.78 9.12
N ASN A 86 -13.66 -20.01 9.78
CA ASN A 86 -13.00 -20.43 11.02
C ASN A 86 -12.76 -19.24 11.98
N GLU A 87 -12.17 -19.48 13.15
CA GLU A 87 -11.94 -18.45 14.19
C GLU A 87 -10.53 -17.82 14.13
N THR A 88 -9.69 -18.22 13.17
CA THR A 88 -8.38 -17.62 12.96
C THR A 88 -8.55 -16.20 12.44
N LEU A 89 -7.75 -15.27 12.94
CA LEU A 89 -7.75 -13.90 12.47
C LEU A 89 -7.47 -13.83 10.96
N PHE A 90 -8.15 -12.90 10.30
CA PHE A 90 -8.01 -12.65 8.88
C PHE A 90 -6.58 -12.20 8.54
N ARG A 91 -5.98 -11.34 9.37
CA ARG A 91 -4.58 -10.89 9.22
C ARG A 91 -3.52 -11.95 9.51
N ASN A 92 -3.90 -13.20 9.82
CA ASN A 92 -2.94 -14.25 10.12
C ASN A 92 -1.91 -14.39 8.97
N PRO A 93 -0.59 -14.50 9.27
CA PRO A 93 0.45 -14.61 8.25
C PRO A 93 0.17 -15.64 7.16
N ALA A 94 -0.38 -16.81 7.51
CA ALA A 94 -0.69 -17.85 6.53
C ALA A 94 -1.83 -17.45 5.57
N ASN A 95 -2.84 -16.72 6.06
CA ASN A 95 -3.92 -16.20 5.22
C ASN A 95 -3.42 -15.04 4.34
N MET A 96 -2.61 -14.14 4.89
CA MET A 96 -2.04 -13.04 4.10
C MET A 96 -1.09 -13.56 3.00
N ALA A 97 -0.30 -14.60 3.30
CA ALA A 97 0.61 -15.23 2.35
C ALA A 97 -0.13 -15.97 1.21
N LYS A 98 -1.36 -16.46 1.44
CA LYS A 98 -2.22 -17.02 0.37
C LYS A 98 -2.42 -16.02 -0.76
N TYR A 99 -2.56 -14.74 -0.43
CA TYR A 99 -2.71 -13.64 -1.40
C TYR A 99 -1.37 -13.04 -1.83
N ARG A 100 -0.24 -13.70 -1.56
CA ARG A 100 1.13 -13.24 -1.88
C ARG A 100 1.53 -11.91 -1.24
N PHE A 101 0.87 -11.47 -0.18
CA PHE A 101 1.37 -10.35 0.62
C PHE A 101 2.65 -10.74 1.37
N LEU A 102 3.58 -9.80 1.47
CA LEU A 102 4.91 -10.05 2.03
C LEU A 102 4.88 -9.86 3.56
N ILE A 103 4.95 -10.96 4.30
CA ILE A 103 4.78 -10.95 5.77
C ILE A 103 6.01 -10.32 6.46
N GLN A 104 5.76 -9.60 7.54
CA GLN A 104 6.77 -9.06 8.45
C GLN A 104 6.50 -9.51 9.89
N ARG A 105 7.57 -9.69 10.65
CA ARG A 105 7.53 -9.81 12.11
C ARG A 105 7.19 -8.45 12.72
N SER A 106 6.62 -8.46 13.92
CA SER A 106 6.39 -7.23 14.68
C SER A 106 7.68 -6.43 14.88
N SER A 107 7.58 -5.12 14.73
CA SER A 107 8.65 -4.15 14.97
C SER A 107 8.11 -2.89 15.65
N TYR A 108 8.97 -1.91 15.92
CA TYR A 108 8.53 -0.64 16.52
C TYR A 108 7.53 0.11 15.62
N ASP A 109 7.82 0.19 14.31
CA ASP A 109 6.97 0.90 13.34
C ASP A 109 5.80 0.03 12.82
N ASN A 110 5.84 -1.28 13.06
CA ASN A 110 4.81 -2.25 12.68
C ASN A 110 4.54 -3.24 13.82
N PRO A 111 3.94 -2.79 14.94
CA PRO A 111 3.77 -3.61 16.14
C PRO A 111 2.88 -4.83 15.90
N GLU A 112 1.94 -4.74 14.95
CA GLU A 112 1.00 -5.81 14.62
C GLU A 112 1.56 -6.83 13.61
N GLY A 113 2.77 -6.61 13.08
CA GLY A 113 3.38 -7.50 12.08
C GLY A 113 2.56 -7.60 10.80
N LEU A 114 1.94 -6.49 10.38
CA LEU A 114 1.17 -6.46 9.14
C LEU A 114 2.09 -6.62 7.92
N PRO A 115 1.59 -7.10 6.77
CA PRO A 115 2.44 -7.24 5.59
C PRO A 115 3.00 -5.91 5.10
N VAL A 116 4.07 -5.98 4.30
CA VAL A 116 4.68 -4.81 3.66
C VAL A 116 3.62 -3.96 2.97
N GLY A 117 3.59 -2.68 3.34
CA GLY A 117 2.67 -1.69 2.80
C GLY A 117 1.28 -1.64 3.42
N PHE A 118 1.02 -2.38 4.50
CA PHE A 118 -0.17 -2.22 5.34
C PHE A 118 0.19 -1.34 6.54
N VAL A 119 -0.56 -0.26 6.74
CA VAL A 119 -0.28 0.71 7.81
C VAL A 119 -1.56 1.12 8.52
N GLU A 120 -1.43 1.59 9.76
CA GLU A 120 -2.47 2.37 10.41
C GLU A 120 -2.43 3.81 9.86
N ASP A 121 -3.60 4.32 9.46
CA ASP A 121 -3.80 5.71 9.08
C ASP A 121 -4.87 6.34 9.97
N THR A 122 -4.83 7.66 10.14
CA THR A 122 -5.81 8.41 10.94
C THR A 122 -6.44 9.51 10.11
N TYR A 123 -7.77 9.48 10.02
CA TYR A 123 -8.55 10.51 9.34
C TYR A 123 -9.82 10.85 10.12
N GLN A 124 -10.02 12.14 10.41
CA GLN A 124 -11.16 12.64 11.21
C GLN A 124 -11.30 11.87 12.55
N ASP A 125 -10.19 11.78 13.28
CA ASP A 125 -10.09 11.14 14.60
C ASP A 125 -10.48 9.65 14.62
N LYS A 126 -10.41 8.98 13.46
CA LYS A 126 -10.64 7.54 13.31
C LYS A 126 -9.44 6.85 12.69
N SER A 127 -9.10 5.67 13.23
CA SER A 127 -8.03 4.81 12.70
C SER A 127 -8.55 3.85 11.63
N TYR A 128 -7.80 3.73 10.55
CA TYR A 128 -8.04 2.82 9.44
C TYR A 128 -6.80 1.97 9.17
N VAL A 129 -6.98 0.75 8.70
CA VAL A 129 -5.91 0.09 7.94
C VAL A 129 -5.92 0.66 6.53
N GLY A 130 -4.73 0.93 6.00
CA GLY A 130 -4.51 1.49 4.67
C GLY A 130 -3.41 0.78 3.91
N PHE A 131 -3.37 1.00 2.59
CA PHE A 131 -2.29 0.55 1.73
C PHE A 131 -1.36 1.71 1.37
N THR A 132 -0.05 1.47 1.43
CA THR A 132 0.99 2.34 0.89
C THR A 132 1.41 1.87 -0.51
N CYS A 133 2.27 2.65 -1.18
CA CYS A 133 2.86 2.26 -2.46
C CYS A 133 3.54 0.88 -2.39
N ALA A 134 4.14 0.52 -1.25
CA ALA A 134 4.90 -0.72 -1.08
C ALA A 134 4.05 -1.99 -1.18
N ALA A 135 2.74 -1.93 -0.89
CA ALA A 135 1.87 -3.10 -1.03
C ALA A 135 1.74 -3.54 -2.51
N CYS A 136 1.85 -2.58 -3.43
CA CYS A 136 1.78 -2.78 -4.88
C CYS A 136 3.17 -2.87 -5.54
N HIS A 137 4.16 -2.17 -4.98
CA HIS A 137 5.49 -1.98 -5.55
C HIS A 137 6.60 -2.54 -4.66
N THR A 138 6.38 -3.71 -4.09
CA THR A 138 7.44 -4.53 -3.51
C THR A 138 7.16 -5.98 -3.83
N ASN A 139 8.19 -6.73 -4.21
CA ASN A 139 8.05 -8.13 -4.58
C ASN A 139 9.18 -8.97 -4.02
N GLN A 140 8.98 -10.29 -4.02
CA GLN A 140 9.97 -11.25 -3.60
C GLN A 140 10.09 -12.39 -4.61
N ILE A 141 11.32 -12.70 -4.99
CA ILE A 141 11.66 -13.84 -5.84
C ILE A 141 12.28 -14.90 -4.95
N ASN A 142 11.74 -16.11 -4.95
CA ASN A 142 12.29 -17.22 -4.17
C ASN A 142 13.13 -18.13 -5.07
N TYR A 143 14.37 -18.39 -4.67
CA TYR A 143 15.28 -19.28 -5.37
C TYR A 143 16.06 -20.13 -4.39
N LYS A 144 15.89 -21.47 -4.47
CA LYS A 144 16.60 -22.46 -3.64
C LYS A 144 16.58 -22.15 -2.13
N GLY A 145 15.46 -21.67 -1.61
CA GLY A 145 15.30 -21.31 -0.20
C GLY A 145 15.82 -19.92 0.18
N THR A 146 16.30 -19.11 -0.76
CA THR A 146 16.62 -17.69 -0.54
C THR A 146 15.50 -16.84 -1.15
N GLY A 147 14.82 -16.05 -0.33
CA GLY A 147 13.88 -15.03 -0.79
C GLY A 147 14.62 -13.72 -1.05
N ILE A 148 14.63 -13.27 -2.30
CA ILE A 148 15.22 -12.00 -2.73
C ILE A 148 14.09 -10.97 -2.77
N ARG A 149 14.01 -10.10 -1.77
CA ARG A 149 13.01 -9.03 -1.74
C ARG A 149 13.55 -7.78 -2.41
N VAL A 150 12.75 -7.21 -3.30
CA VAL A 150 13.14 -6.12 -4.20
C VAL A 150 12.19 -4.94 -4.00
N ASP A 151 12.74 -3.80 -3.63
CA ASP A 151 12.03 -2.55 -3.44
C ASP A 151 11.67 -1.94 -4.80
N GLY A 152 10.47 -1.38 -4.93
CA GLY A 152 9.94 -0.88 -6.19
C GLY A 152 9.58 -1.94 -7.23
N ALA A 153 9.74 -3.24 -6.94
CA ALA A 153 9.36 -4.31 -7.85
C ALA A 153 7.85 -4.54 -7.90
N PRO A 154 7.29 -5.01 -9.03
CA PRO A 154 5.86 -5.22 -9.15
C PRO A 154 5.40 -6.40 -8.30
N THR A 155 4.44 -6.17 -7.39
CA THR A 155 3.93 -7.22 -6.50
C THR A 155 3.31 -8.38 -7.28
N LEU A 156 3.33 -9.57 -6.68
CA LEU A 156 2.54 -10.72 -7.11
C LEU A 156 1.25 -10.88 -6.30
N ALA A 157 0.86 -9.88 -5.51
CA ALA A 157 -0.35 -9.94 -4.69
C ALA A 157 -1.62 -10.18 -5.52
N ASP A 158 -2.56 -10.94 -4.94
CA ASP A 158 -3.94 -11.08 -5.44
C ASP A 158 -4.87 -10.16 -4.65
N PHE A 159 -4.91 -8.89 -5.02
CA PHE A 159 -5.75 -7.89 -4.37
C PHE A 159 -7.24 -8.14 -4.60
N GLU A 160 -7.63 -8.65 -5.78
CA GLU A 160 -9.04 -8.96 -6.07
C GLU A 160 -9.55 -10.05 -5.11
N GLY A 161 -8.84 -11.18 -5.04
CA GLY A 161 -9.18 -12.26 -4.14
C GLY A 161 -9.18 -11.83 -2.68
N PHE A 162 -8.22 -10.98 -2.28
CA PHE A 162 -8.17 -10.42 -0.93
C PHE A 162 -9.41 -9.58 -0.59
N PHE A 163 -9.84 -8.69 -1.49
CA PHE A 163 -11.02 -7.84 -1.25
C PHE A 163 -12.32 -8.64 -1.20
N LEU A 164 -12.45 -9.67 -2.04
CA LEU A 164 -13.58 -10.60 -2.00
C LEU A 164 -13.62 -11.37 -0.68
N GLU A 165 -12.47 -11.84 -0.19
CA GLU A 165 -12.44 -12.61 1.05
C GLU A 165 -12.71 -11.75 2.30
N ILE A 166 -12.29 -10.48 2.31
CA ILE A 166 -12.67 -9.55 3.39
C ILE A 166 -14.18 -9.33 3.42
N GLU A 167 -14.82 -9.15 2.26
CA GLU A 167 -16.26 -9.03 2.17
C GLU A 167 -16.95 -10.29 2.76
N ASN A 168 -16.47 -11.48 2.37
CA ASN A 168 -16.97 -12.74 2.90
C ASN A 168 -16.81 -12.86 4.42
N ALA A 169 -15.65 -12.47 4.96
CA ALA A 169 -15.37 -12.49 6.40
C ALA A 169 -16.29 -11.54 7.19
N VAL A 170 -16.53 -10.34 6.67
CA VAL A 170 -17.48 -9.38 7.26
C VAL A 170 -18.91 -9.92 7.21
N LYS A 171 -19.36 -10.43 6.06
CA LYS A 171 -20.70 -11.04 5.90
C LYS A 171 -20.88 -12.25 6.83
N ALA A 172 -19.88 -13.12 6.93
CA ALA A 172 -19.89 -14.27 7.83
C ALA A 172 -20.00 -13.84 9.30
N THR A 173 -19.30 -12.77 9.69
CA THR A 173 -19.38 -12.21 11.04
C THR A 173 -20.79 -11.65 11.33
N LEU A 174 -21.39 -10.92 10.39
CA LEU A 174 -22.77 -10.41 10.54
C LEU A 174 -23.82 -11.51 10.70
N ASN A 175 -23.63 -12.62 9.96
CA ASN A 175 -24.57 -13.74 9.87
C ASN A 175 -24.37 -14.81 10.96
N ASN A 176 -23.27 -14.77 11.71
CA ASN A 176 -23.00 -15.70 12.79
C ASN A 176 -23.02 -14.97 14.15
N PRO A 177 -24.05 -15.21 15.00
CA PRO A 177 -24.18 -14.53 16.29
C PRO A 177 -22.95 -14.67 17.21
N ALA A 178 -22.29 -15.84 17.21
CA ALA A 178 -21.12 -16.07 18.06
C ALA A 178 -19.89 -15.28 17.58
N LYS A 179 -19.63 -15.26 16.27
CA LYS A 179 -18.55 -14.43 15.69
C LYS A 179 -18.79 -12.95 15.94
N PHE A 180 -20.02 -12.50 15.67
CA PHE A 180 -20.41 -11.12 15.93
C PHE A 180 -20.19 -10.75 17.39
N ASP A 181 -20.64 -11.57 18.34
CA ASP A 181 -20.55 -11.27 19.76
C ASP A 181 -19.11 -11.17 20.25
N ARG A 182 -18.19 -12.00 19.74
CA ARG A 182 -16.76 -11.90 20.05
C ARG A 182 -16.17 -10.58 19.54
N LEU A 183 -16.38 -10.26 18.26
CA LEU A 183 -15.83 -9.03 17.68
C LEU A 183 -16.47 -7.79 18.31
N ALA A 184 -17.78 -7.78 18.54
CA ALA A 184 -18.50 -6.69 19.19
C ALA A 184 -17.97 -6.43 20.60
N LYS A 185 -17.69 -7.49 21.37
CA LYS A 185 -17.08 -7.35 22.69
C LYS A 185 -15.73 -6.64 22.60
N ILE A 186 -14.87 -7.05 21.68
CA ILE A 186 -13.54 -6.42 21.50
C ILE A 186 -13.69 -4.95 21.11
N MET A 187 -14.61 -4.62 20.20
CA MET A 187 -14.83 -3.23 19.76
C MET A 187 -15.38 -2.33 20.87
N ILE A 188 -16.21 -2.87 21.76
CA ILE A 188 -16.71 -2.14 22.93
C ILE A 188 -15.60 -1.96 23.96
N ASP A 189 -14.83 -3.01 24.27
CA ASP A 189 -13.72 -2.95 25.22
C ASP A 189 -12.62 -1.95 24.79
N LYS A 190 -12.46 -1.74 23.48
CA LYS A 190 -11.50 -0.80 22.87
C LYS A 190 -12.07 0.59 22.57
N ASP A 191 -13.31 0.88 22.99
CA ASP A 191 -13.98 2.17 22.72
C ASP A 191 -14.13 2.51 21.23
N VAL A 192 -14.11 1.49 20.36
CA VAL A 192 -14.39 1.63 18.92
C VAL A 192 -15.88 1.74 18.67
N SER A 193 -16.70 1.16 19.56
CA SER A 193 -18.16 1.25 19.49
C SER A 193 -18.80 1.28 20.88
N GLU A 194 -19.83 2.11 21.04
CA GLU A 194 -20.51 2.29 22.32
C GLU A 194 -21.24 1.03 22.82
N ASN A 195 -21.80 0.24 21.89
CA ASN A 195 -22.59 -0.95 22.20
C ASN A 195 -22.72 -1.88 20.98
N LYS A 196 -23.34 -3.04 21.18
CA LYS A 196 -23.53 -4.04 20.12
C LYS A 196 -24.38 -3.53 18.95
N GLU A 197 -25.37 -2.67 19.19
CA GLU A 197 -26.23 -2.14 18.13
C GLU A 197 -25.45 -1.14 17.25
N ALA A 198 -24.73 -0.21 17.87
CA ALA A 198 -23.84 0.71 17.19
C ALA A 198 -22.78 -0.05 16.37
N PHE A 199 -22.20 -1.11 16.93
CA PHE A 199 -21.22 -1.93 16.20
C PHE A 199 -21.86 -2.69 15.04
N ARG A 200 -23.08 -3.22 15.20
CA ARG A 200 -23.81 -3.86 14.09
C ARG A 200 -24.06 -2.89 12.94
N ASN A 201 -24.42 -1.64 13.24
CA ASN A 201 -24.61 -0.61 12.23
C ASN A 201 -23.30 -0.27 11.49
N MET A 202 -22.20 -0.16 12.23
CA MET A 202 -20.86 0.02 11.65
C MET A 202 -20.50 -1.15 10.73
N LEU A 203 -20.66 -2.39 11.19
CA LEU A 203 -20.29 -3.58 10.42
C LEU A 203 -21.19 -3.78 9.18
N ASN A 204 -22.48 -3.45 9.27
CA ASN A 204 -23.37 -3.39 8.10
C ASN A 204 -22.90 -2.35 7.08
N THR A 205 -22.41 -1.20 7.55
CA THR A 205 -21.86 -0.16 6.67
C THR A 205 -20.62 -0.66 5.95
N ILE A 206 -19.68 -1.26 6.68
CA ILE A 206 -18.49 -1.90 6.10
C ILE A 206 -18.89 -2.96 5.06
N SER A 207 -19.82 -3.85 5.40
CA SER A 207 -20.30 -4.90 4.50
C SER A 207 -20.83 -4.32 3.20
N ARG A 208 -21.70 -3.31 3.28
CA ARG A 208 -22.30 -2.65 2.11
C ARG A 208 -21.22 -1.95 1.28
N ASP A 209 -20.32 -1.22 1.90
CA ASP A 209 -19.25 -0.48 1.20
C ASP A 209 -18.22 -1.42 0.55
N ARG A 210 -18.07 -2.67 1.02
CA ARG A 210 -17.24 -3.71 0.35
C ARG A 210 -17.98 -4.38 -0.79
N GLU A 211 -19.24 -4.73 -0.58
CA GLU A 211 -20.08 -5.32 -1.63
C GLU A 211 -20.28 -4.37 -2.81
N GLU A 212 -20.58 -3.09 -2.55
CA GLU A 212 -20.68 -2.05 -3.59
C GLU A 212 -19.36 -1.93 -4.36
N TYR A 213 -18.23 -1.83 -3.65
CA TYR A 213 -16.91 -1.71 -4.28
C TYR A 213 -16.53 -2.93 -5.11
N ASN A 214 -16.76 -4.16 -4.61
CA ASN A 214 -16.45 -5.38 -5.34
C ASN A 214 -17.38 -5.59 -6.53
N THR A 215 -18.66 -5.23 -6.41
CA THR A 215 -19.63 -5.31 -7.51
C THR A 215 -19.29 -4.32 -8.62
N SER A 216 -19.04 -3.04 -8.29
CA SER A 216 -18.66 -2.02 -9.27
C SER A 216 -17.37 -2.35 -10.01
N ASN A 217 -16.47 -3.08 -9.36
CA ASN A 217 -15.15 -3.41 -9.90
C ASN A 217 -15.02 -4.89 -10.31
N ALA A 218 -16.14 -5.60 -10.46
CA ALA A 218 -16.12 -6.98 -10.91
C ALA A 218 -15.58 -7.06 -12.34
N PRO A 219 -14.57 -7.91 -12.62
CA PRO A 219 -14.00 -8.06 -13.95
C PRO A 219 -14.87 -8.93 -14.84
N VAL A 220 -15.99 -8.37 -15.29
CA VAL A 220 -16.96 -9.09 -16.14
C VAL A 220 -16.69 -8.86 -17.63
N GLN A 221 -16.81 -9.93 -18.40
CA GLN A 221 -16.83 -9.94 -19.86
C GLN A 221 -18.15 -10.58 -20.32
N GLY A 222 -19.13 -9.74 -20.67
CA GLY A 222 -20.51 -10.22 -20.83
C GLY A 222 -21.05 -10.74 -19.50
N ASP A 223 -21.53 -11.98 -19.49
CA ASP A 223 -22.07 -12.65 -18.29
C ASP A 223 -21.00 -13.42 -17.49
N GLN A 224 -19.75 -13.42 -17.94
CA GLN A 224 -18.67 -14.20 -17.31
C GLN A 224 -17.78 -13.34 -16.42
N LEU A 225 -17.51 -13.82 -15.22
CA LEU A 225 -16.50 -13.25 -14.33
C LEU A 225 -15.12 -13.80 -14.70
N VAL A 226 -14.18 -12.92 -15.03
CA VAL A 226 -12.82 -13.26 -15.45
C VAL A 226 -11.84 -12.65 -14.47
N HIS A 227 -11.57 -13.37 -13.38
CA HIS A 227 -10.67 -12.92 -12.31
C HIS A 227 -9.27 -12.57 -12.83
N TYR A 228 -8.66 -11.53 -12.25
CA TYR A 228 -7.32 -11.07 -12.61
C TYR A 228 -6.25 -12.09 -12.24
N GLY A 229 -6.42 -12.73 -11.08
CA GLY A 229 -5.40 -13.52 -10.42
C GLY A 229 -4.21 -12.69 -9.92
N TYR A 230 -3.14 -13.39 -9.57
CA TYR A 230 -1.94 -12.81 -8.95
C TYR A 230 -1.22 -11.79 -9.83
N GLY A 231 -0.75 -10.71 -9.20
CA GLY A 231 0.18 -9.73 -9.78
C GLY A 231 -0.40 -8.79 -10.81
N ARG A 232 -1.73 -8.74 -10.96
CA ARG A 232 -2.41 -7.88 -11.92
C ARG A 232 -3.63 -7.19 -11.29
N LEU A 233 -3.89 -5.97 -11.74
CA LEU A 233 -5.06 -5.19 -11.34
C LEU A 233 -5.43 -4.23 -12.46
N ASP A 234 -6.73 -3.99 -12.65
CA ASP A 234 -7.20 -2.84 -13.42
C ASP A 234 -7.29 -1.61 -12.50
N ALA A 235 -6.14 -1.01 -12.20
CA ALA A 235 -6.08 0.13 -11.27
C ALA A 235 -6.92 1.32 -11.77
N PHE A 236 -6.88 1.61 -13.08
CA PHE A 236 -7.61 2.74 -13.65
C PHE A 236 -9.11 2.53 -13.66
N GLY A 237 -9.59 1.36 -14.09
CA GLY A 237 -11.02 1.03 -14.02
C GLY A 237 -11.56 1.21 -12.60
N ARG A 238 -10.78 0.75 -11.61
CA ARG A 238 -11.11 0.90 -10.19
C ARG A 238 -11.10 2.35 -9.70
N ILE A 239 -10.09 3.14 -10.07
CA ILE A 239 -10.03 4.58 -9.76
C ILE A 239 -11.26 5.30 -10.37
N PHE A 240 -11.56 5.05 -11.63
CA PHE A 240 -12.68 5.71 -12.31
C PHE A 240 -14.03 5.32 -11.69
N ASN A 241 -14.27 4.03 -11.45
CA ASN A 241 -15.49 3.57 -10.78
C ASN A 241 -15.63 4.20 -9.39
N ARG A 242 -14.54 4.27 -8.63
CA ARG A 242 -14.54 4.91 -7.32
C ARG A 242 -14.94 6.38 -7.40
N VAL A 243 -14.45 7.13 -8.38
CA VAL A 243 -14.83 8.53 -8.58
C VAL A 243 -16.30 8.65 -9.02
N LEU A 244 -16.75 7.79 -9.93
CA LEU A 244 -18.14 7.78 -10.43
C LEU A 244 -19.14 7.48 -9.30
N GLU A 245 -18.84 6.52 -8.42
CA GLU A 245 -19.68 6.21 -7.24
C GLU A 245 -19.97 7.44 -6.37
N HIS A 246 -18.98 8.33 -6.19
CA HIS A 246 -19.16 9.55 -5.39
C HIS A 246 -19.89 10.65 -6.16
N LEU A 247 -19.74 10.71 -7.48
CA LEU A 247 -20.41 11.69 -8.33
C LEU A 247 -21.89 11.36 -8.58
N THR A 248 -22.22 10.08 -8.66
CA THR A 248 -23.58 9.60 -8.92
C THR A 248 -24.03 8.59 -7.86
N PRO A 249 -24.16 9.00 -6.58
CA PRO A 249 -24.51 8.09 -5.51
C PRO A 249 -25.89 7.47 -5.75
N GLY A 250 -25.98 6.15 -5.56
CA GLY A 250 -27.21 5.36 -5.76
C GLY A 250 -27.57 5.08 -7.23
N GLN A 251 -26.72 5.45 -8.19
CA GLN A 251 -26.89 5.09 -9.60
C GLN A 251 -25.93 3.95 -9.97
N ALA A 252 -26.40 3.00 -10.78
CA ALA A 252 -25.55 1.98 -11.38
C ALA A 252 -24.72 2.63 -12.52
N ASN A 253 -23.61 3.26 -12.15
CA ASN A 253 -22.76 4.02 -13.06
C ASN A 253 -21.29 3.61 -12.88
N SER A 254 -21.02 2.34 -13.16
CA SER A 254 -19.68 1.75 -13.14
C SER A 254 -19.44 1.00 -14.45
N ASN A 255 -18.17 0.85 -14.82
CA ASN A 255 -17.74 -0.01 -15.91
C ASN A 255 -17.05 -1.25 -15.34
N PRO A 256 -17.19 -2.43 -15.96
CA PRO A 256 -16.39 -3.57 -15.59
C PRO A 256 -14.91 -3.23 -15.60
N ALA A 257 -14.21 -3.53 -14.51
CA ALA A 257 -12.78 -3.34 -14.43
C ALA A 257 -12.13 -4.55 -15.13
N ASN A 258 -12.06 -4.56 -16.46
CA ASN A 258 -11.74 -5.73 -17.27
C ASN A 258 -10.44 -5.58 -18.08
N ALA A 259 -9.60 -4.59 -17.76
CA ALA A 259 -8.30 -4.37 -18.38
C ALA A 259 -7.13 -4.54 -17.39
N PRO A 260 -6.98 -5.71 -16.75
CA PRO A 260 -5.91 -5.91 -15.77
C PRO A 260 -4.53 -5.91 -16.43
N VAL A 261 -3.60 -5.19 -15.82
CA VAL A 261 -2.19 -5.14 -16.20
C VAL A 261 -1.32 -5.47 -14.99
N SER A 262 -0.07 -5.89 -15.25
CA SER A 262 0.91 -6.05 -14.16
C SER A 262 1.20 -4.69 -13.51
N TYR A 263 1.60 -4.69 -12.25
CA TYR A 263 2.14 -3.47 -11.64
C TYR A 263 3.44 -3.07 -12.39
N PRO A 264 3.72 -1.77 -12.60
CA PRO A 264 5.02 -1.34 -13.10
C PRO A 264 6.06 -1.39 -11.97
N PHE A 265 7.34 -1.54 -12.33
CA PHE A 265 8.43 -1.29 -11.39
C PHE A 265 8.62 0.23 -11.20
N LEU A 266 9.17 0.63 -10.05
CA LEU A 266 9.33 2.05 -9.69
C LEU A 266 10.72 2.62 -9.96
N TRP A 267 11.77 1.79 -9.98
CA TRP A 267 13.10 2.26 -10.38
C TRP A 267 13.05 2.86 -11.78
N ASP A 268 13.85 3.91 -12.01
CA ASP A 268 13.87 4.72 -13.24
C ASP A 268 12.58 5.51 -13.55
N THR A 269 11.46 5.26 -12.85
CA THR A 269 10.19 5.98 -13.08
C THR A 269 10.35 7.50 -12.98
N PRO A 270 11.10 8.07 -12.01
CA PRO A 270 11.33 9.52 -11.94
C PRO A 270 12.07 10.11 -13.15
N GLN A 271 12.69 9.29 -13.99
CA GLN A 271 13.43 9.70 -15.19
C GLN A 271 12.56 9.67 -16.46
N HIS A 272 11.37 9.06 -16.41
CA HIS A 272 10.49 8.95 -17.57
C HIS A 272 9.67 10.23 -17.79
N ASP A 273 9.44 10.63 -19.04
CA ASP A 273 8.54 11.75 -19.38
C ASP A 273 7.06 11.40 -19.16
N PHE A 274 6.71 10.13 -19.42
CA PHE A 274 5.36 9.58 -19.29
C PHE A 274 5.41 8.26 -18.55
N VAL A 275 4.41 8.03 -17.69
CA VAL A 275 4.25 6.83 -16.89
C VAL A 275 2.89 6.20 -17.13
N GLN A 276 2.64 5.07 -16.46
CA GLN A 276 1.51 4.17 -16.67
C GLN A 276 1.64 3.39 -17.98
N TRP A 277 1.09 2.18 -18.04
CA TRP A 277 1.29 1.27 -19.19
C TRP A 277 0.82 1.85 -20.53
N ASN A 278 -0.16 2.75 -20.52
CA ASN A 278 -0.67 3.42 -21.70
C ASN A 278 -0.04 4.81 -21.96
N GLY A 279 0.94 5.23 -21.13
CA GLY A 279 1.62 6.52 -21.25
C GLY A 279 0.75 7.75 -20.94
N VAL A 280 -0.40 7.59 -20.28
CA VAL A 280 -1.32 8.71 -20.00
C VAL A 280 -0.81 9.65 -18.91
N GLY A 281 0.05 9.15 -18.00
CA GLY A 281 0.52 9.92 -16.87
C GLY A 281 1.69 10.81 -17.24
N ASN A 282 1.45 12.10 -17.46
CA ASN A 282 2.52 13.07 -17.61
C ASN A 282 3.33 13.17 -16.31
N ASN A 283 4.62 12.83 -16.38
CA ASN A 283 5.51 12.78 -15.23
C ASN A 283 6.33 14.07 -15.05
N ASN A 284 6.13 15.06 -15.94
CA ASN A 284 6.73 16.37 -15.80
C ASN A 284 6.14 17.07 -14.56
N PRO A 285 6.95 17.50 -13.59
CA PRO A 285 6.47 18.15 -12.36
C PRO A 285 5.81 19.51 -12.61
N GLY A 286 5.93 20.07 -13.83
CA GLY A 286 5.32 21.34 -14.21
C GLY A 286 6.04 22.56 -13.61
N GLY A 287 5.90 23.71 -14.27
CA GLY A 287 6.28 25.01 -13.72
C GLY A 287 5.16 25.66 -12.91
N LEU A 288 5.31 26.95 -12.58
CA LEU A 288 4.41 27.75 -11.71
C LEU A 288 2.91 27.76 -12.06
N ILE A 289 2.48 27.19 -13.20
CA ILE A 289 1.11 27.35 -13.75
C ILE A 289 0.45 26.03 -14.20
N GLY A 290 0.93 24.89 -13.70
CA GLY A 290 0.24 23.60 -13.86
C GLY A 290 0.92 22.67 -14.85
N PHE A 291 1.36 21.52 -14.37
CA PHE A 291 0.54 20.34 -14.11
C PHE A 291 0.92 19.86 -12.69
N LEU A 292 0.01 19.22 -11.94
CA LEU A 292 0.39 18.64 -10.63
C LEU A 292 1.36 17.45 -10.78
N GLY A 293 1.75 17.08 -12.02
CA GLY A 293 2.73 16.05 -12.33
C GLY A 293 2.52 14.77 -11.52
N PRO A 294 3.59 14.24 -10.89
CA PRO A 294 3.51 13.10 -9.99
C PRO A 294 2.52 13.26 -8.83
N LEU A 295 2.40 14.45 -8.23
CA LEU A 295 1.46 14.69 -7.11
C LEU A 295 0.00 14.51 -7.55
N GLY A 296 -0.35 14.98 -8.74
CA GLY A 296 -1.70 14.83 -9.29
C GLY A 296 -2.03 13.37 -9.60
N ARG A 297 -1.09 12.66 -10.24
CA ARG A 297 -1.18 11.22 -10.52
C ARG A 297 -1.37 10.43 -9.22
N ASN A 298 -0.45 10.57 -8.27
CA ASN A 298 -0.46 9.83 -7.02
C ASN A 298 -1.70 10.15 -6.19
N THR A 299 -2.17 11.39 -6.20
CA THR A 299 -3.46 11.74 -5.58
C THR A 299 -4.59 10.91 -6.18
N GLY A 300 -4.68 10.82 -7.51
CA GLY A 300 -5.68 9.99 -8.19
C GLY A 300 -5.57 8.50 -7.83
N GLU A 301 -4.35 7.98 -7.74
CA GLU A 301 -4.09 6.60 -7.31
C GLU A 301 -4.58 6.36 -5.88
N VAL A 302 -4.24 7.25 -4.92
CA VAL A 302 -4.71 7.16 -3.54
C VAL A 302 -6.24 7.12 -3.47
N LEU A 303 -6.94 7.96 -4.24
CA LEU A 303 -8.41 7.94 -4.28
C LEU A 303 -8.96 6.58 -4.73
N GLY A 304 -8.30 5.90 -5.69
CA GLY A 304 -8.66 4.56 -6.11
C GLY A 304 -8.28 3.44 -5.14
N VAL A 305 -7.22 3.64 -4.34
CA VAL A 305 -6.83 2.76 -3.24
C VAL A 305 -7.34 3.27 -1.89
N PHE A 306 -8.62 3.61 -1.84
CA PHE A 306 -9.38 3.90 -0.61
C PHE A 306 -9.07 5.22 0.09
N GLY A 307 -8.58 6.24 -0.62
CA GLY A 307 -8.64 7.62 -0.14
C GLY A 307 -10.09 8.04 0.12
N THR A 308 -10.38 8.57 1.31
CA THR A 308 -11.67 9.18 1.64
C THR A 308 -11.70 10.60 1.11
N PHE A 309 -12.80 11.04 0.50
CA PHE A 309 -12.96 12.41 0.03
C PHE A 309 -14.41 12.87 0.08
N ASP A 310 -14.61 14.17 0.28
CA ASP A 310 -15.92 14.81 0.29
C ASP A 310 -16.01 15.85 -0.83
N LEU A 311 -16.96 15.64 -1.74
CA LEU A 311 -17.25 16.55 -2.85
C LEU A 311 -18.11 17.76 -2.42
N LYS A 312 -18.64 17.76 -1.19
CA LYS A 312 -19.37 18.90 -0.62
C LYS A 312 -18.39 19.87 0.03
N LYS A 313 -18.05 20.93 -0.70
CA LYS A 313 -17.22 22.01 -0.13
C LYS A 313 -17.94 22.72 1.01
N GLN A 314 -17.26 22.86 2.14
CA GLN A 314 -17.71 23.72 3.23
C GLN A 314 -17.22 25.15 3.02
N LYS A 315 -17.89 26.12 3.64
CA LYS A 315 -17.49 27.53 3.54
C LYS A 315 -16.07 27.70 4.11
N GLY A 316 -15.15 28.18 3.27
CA GLY A 316 -13.74 28.38 3.63
C GLY A 316 -12.80 27.27 3.17
N ASP A 317 -13.31 26.16 2.63
CA ASP A 317 -12.47 25.11 2.07
C ASP A 317 -11.74 25.59 0.81
N ILE A 318 -10.41 25.43 0.78
CA ILE A 318 -9.60 25.55 -0.43
C ILE A 318 -9.50 24.14 -1.04
N GLY A 319 -10.40 23.83 -1.98
CA GLY A 319 -10.46 22.51 -2.62
C GLY A 319 -11.50 21.58 -1.98
N TYR A 320 -11.27 20.27 -2.06
CA TYR A 320 -12.10 19.23 -1.46
C TYR A 320 -11.35 18.59 -0.30
N ARG A 321 -12.06 18.29 0.79
CA ARG A 321 -11.46 17.59 1.92
C ARG A 321 -11.23 16.14 1.54
N SER A 322 -10.05 15.62 1.87
CA SER A 322 -9.71 14.22 1.64
C SER A 322 -8.72 13.72 2.69
N SER A 323 -8.57 12.40 2.80
CA SER A 323 -7.54 11.75 3.62
C SER A 323 -6.16 11.75 2.97
N VAL A 324 -6.04 12.16 1.70
CA VAL A 324 -4.78 12.13 0.94
C VAL A 324 -3.69 12.96 1.63
N VAL A 325 -2.57 12.33 1.93
CA VAL A 325 -1.44 12.99 2.62
C VAL A 325 -0.45 13.54 1.58
N GLN A 326 -0.76 14.71 1.01
CA GLN A 326 0.02 15.32 -0.07
C GLN A 326 1.51 15.47 0.25
N ARG A 327 1.84 15.87 1.49
CA ARG A 327 3.24 16.01 1.92
C ARG A 327 4.00 14.69 1.84
N ASN A 328 3.34 13.58 2.17
CA ASN A 328 3.95 12.25 2.07
C ASN A 328 4.09 11.83 0.62
N LEU A 329 3.11 12.11 -0.23
CA LEU A 329 3.20 11.84 -1.67
C LEU A 329 4.40 12.55 -2.33
N VAL A 330 4.64 13.82 -2.00
CA VAL A 330 5.82 14.54 -2.49
C VAL A 330 7.11 13.87 -2.01
N ARG A 331 7.19 13.55 -0.70
CA ARG A 331 8.39 12.92 -0.14
C ARG A 331 8.64 11.52 -0.70
N LEU A 332 7.58 10.76 -0.99
CA LEU A 332 7.68 9.44 -1.62
C LEU A 332 8.25 9.57 -3.04
N GLU A 333 7.78 10.53 -3.83
CA GLU A 333 8.34 10.80 -5.16
C GLU A 333 9.82 11.21 -5.09
N ASP A 334 10.17 12.13 -4.17
CA ASP A 334 11.56 12.53 -3.96
C ASP A 334 12.44 11.35 -3.54
N HIS A 335 11.91 10.44 -2.71
CA HIS A 335 12.60 9.23 -2.26
C HIS A 335 12.83 8.23 -3.39
N LEU A 336 11.85 8.09 -4.31
CA LEU A 336 11.98 7.21 -5.48
C LEU A 336 13.05 7.68 -6.46
N VAL A 337 13.45 8.96 -6.46
CA VAL A 337 14.52 9.48 -7.33
C VAL A 337 15.85 8.74 -7.11
N SER A 338 16.12 8.28 -5.89
CA SER A 338 17.36 7.56 -5.57
C SER A 338 17.28 6.06 -5.76
N LEU A 339 16.09 5.49 -6.05
CA LEU A 339 15.90 4.05 -6.18
C LEU A 339 16.50 3.53 -7.49
N GLU A 340 17.50 2.66 -7.38
CA GLU A 340 18.13 2.04 -8.53
C GLU A 340 17.53 0.66 -8.85
N SER A 341 17.63 0.27 -10.13
CA SER A 341 17.34 -1.10 -10.54
C SER A 341 18.34 -2.08 -9.90
N PRO A 342 17.88 -3.22 -9.37
CA PRO A 342 18.78 -4.17 -8.73
C PRO A 342 19.69 -4.85 -9.76
N ILE A 343 20.96 -5.03 -9.41
CA ILE A 343 21.92 -5.81 -10.21
C ILE A 343 21.61 -7.31 -10.06
N TRP A 344 21.75 -8.08 -11.14
CA TRP A 344 21.61 -9.54 -11.11
C TRP A 344 22.59 -10.19 -10.11
N PRO A 345 22.11 -10.85 -9.04
CA PRO A 345 22.99 -11.39 -8.00
C PRO A 345 23.49 -12.79 -8.36
N GLU A 346 24.62 -12.89 -9.09
CA GLU A 346 25.23 -14.19 -9.47
C GLU A 346 25.73 -15.02 -8.27
N ASP A 347 25.81 -14.42 -7.09
CA ASP A 347 26.09 -15.12 -5.83
C ASP A 347 24.87 -15.90 -5.31
N ILE A 348 23.66 -15.59 -5.79
CA ILE A 348 22.41 -16.26 -5.43
C ILE A 348 21.79 -17.00 -6.63
N LEU A 349 21.70 -16.31 -7.78
CA LEU A 349 21.13 -16.80 -9.03
C LEU A 349 22.21 -17.38 -9.94
N PRO A 350 21.84 -18.19 -10.96
CA PRO A 350 22.82 -18.69 -11.91
C PRO A 350 23.61 -17.57 -12.59
N ALA A 351 24.89 -17.83 -12.84
CA ALA A 351 25.74 -16.92 -13.60
C ALA A 351 25.17 -16.68 -15.00
N ILE A 352 25.30 -15.45 -15.47
CA ILE A 352 24.92 -15.01 -16.80
C ILE A 352 25.86 -15.67 -17.82
N ASP A 353 25.28 -16.27 -18.86
CA ASP A 353 26.06 -16.71 -20.01
C ASP A 353 26.55 -15.47 -20.78
N GLN A 354 27.80 -15.07 -20.52
CA GLN A 354 28.39 -13.87 -21.10
C GLN A 354 28.47 -13.93 -22.63
N LYS A 355 28.60 -15.13 -23.22
CA LYS A 355 28.61 -15.27 -24.68
C LYS A 355 27.23 -14.95 -25.26
N LEU A 356 26.16 -15.44 -24.62
CA LEU A 356 24.79 -15.10 -25.02
C LEU A 356 24.47 -13.62 -24.73
N ALA A 357 24.94 -13.05 -23.62
CA ALA A 357 24.76 -11.64 -23.30
C ALA A 357 25.46 -10.73 -24.33
N GLU A 358 26.69 -11.03 -24.72
CA GLU A 358 27.42 -10.31 -25.78
C GLU A 358 26.75 -10.43 -27.15
N GLN A 359 26.13 -11.57 -27.45
CA GLN A 359 25.32 -11.73 -28.66
C GLN A 359 24.05 -10.88 -28.59
N GLY A 360 23.34 -10.93 -27.45
CA GLY A 360 22.13 -10.13 -27.19
C GLY A 360 22.38 -8.63 -27.30
N LYS A 361 23.53 -8.13 -26.84
CA LYS A 361 23.92 -6.71 -26.95
C LYS A 361 23.99 -6.18 -28.39
N LYS A 362 24.18 -7.06 -29.38
CA LYS A 362 24.29 -6.68 -30.81
C LYS A 362 22.96 -6.68 -31.54
N ILE A 363 21.94 -7.28 -30.93
CA ILE A 363 20.55 -7.30 -31.42
C ILE A 363 19.86 -6.07 -30.84
#